data_AF-A0A1G2W1Q1-F1
#
_entry.id   AF-A0A1G2W1Q1-F1
#
_cell.length_a   1.000
_cell.length_b   1.000
_cell.length_c   1.000
_cell.angle_alpha   90.00
_cell.angle_beta   90.00
_cell.angle_gamma   90.00
#
_symmetry.space_group_name_H-M   'P 1'
#
loop_
_entity.id
_entity.type
_entity.pdbx_description
1 polymer ?
#
loop_
_entity_poly.entity_id
_entity_poly.type
_entity_poly.pdbx_seq_one_letter_code
_entity_poly.pdbx_strand_id
1 'polypeptide(L)'
;MAVAVQDMLRGIPKVDRVLEWPEIAALLNAYPRPEVLVAVRDTLDALRGQVRTGHVDALPGPDDMVAMISSELRRRSSSSLRAVINGSGVVVHTNLGRSPLADEAEDAIRAVSCGYSNLEYNLDSGERGTRYSHVESLICELTGAEAALVVNNNAAAVMLALSSLAQGREVIVSRGELVEIGGAFRIPDVMRQSGAQLVEVGT
;
A
#
# COMPACT_ATOMS: atom_id res chain seq x y z
N MET A 1 -46.25 1.82 -5.89
CA MET A 1 -44.78 1.78 -5.65
C MET A 1 -43.96 1.82 -6.93
N ALA A 2 -44.20 0.92 -7.91
CA ALA A 2 -43.39 0.90 -9.16
C ALA A 2 -43.41 2.20 -9.99
N VAL A 3 -44.56 2.89 -10.06
CA VAL A 3 -44.69 4.18 -10.80
C VAL A 3 -43.86 5.29 -10.16
N ALA A 4 -43.86 5.39 -8.82
CA ALA A 4 -43.09 6.40 -8.08
C ALA A 4 -41.58 6.22 -8.25
N VAL A 5 -41.09 4.96 -8.27
CA VAL A 5 -39.67 4.66 -8.53
C VAL A 5 -39.27 5.08 -9.95
N GLN A 6 -40.14 4.86 -10.94
CA GLN A 6 -39.88 5.22 -12.33
C GLN A 6 -39.82 6.75 -12.54
N ASP A 7 -40.68 7.50 -11.85
CA ASP A 7 -40.68 8.96 -11.88
C ASP A 7 -39.44 9.56 -11.20
N MET A 8 -39.01 8.98 -10.07
CA MET A 8 -37.75 9.37 -9.42
C MET A 8 -36.52 9.06 -10.29
N LEU A 9 -36.48 7.92 -10.98
CA LEU A 9 -35.37 7.62 -11.90
C LEU A 9 -35.28 8.59 -13.07
N ARG A 10 -36.43 9.12 -13.54
CA ARG A 10 -36.47 10.17 -14.58
C ARG A 10 -36.02 11.53 -14.05
N GLY A 11 -36.19 11.79 -12.76
CA GLY A 11 -35.75 13.02 -12.09
C GLY A 11 -34.23 13.14 -11.92
N ILE A 12 -33.47 12.05 -12.06
CA ILE A 12 -32.00 12.08 -11.97
C ILE A 12 -31.43 12.78 -13.22
N PRO A 13 -30.64 13.86 -13.06
CA PRO A 13 -30.11 14.60 -14.20
C PRO A 13 -29.14 13.76 -15.04
N LYS A 14 -29.03 14.10 -16.33
CA LYS A 14 -28.03 13.52 -17.22
C LYS A 14 -26.65 14.03 -16.85
N VAL A 15 -25.62 13.20 -17.07
CA VAL A 15 -24.21 13.55 -16.82
C VAL A 15 -23.85 14.88 -17.47
N ASP A 16 -24.21 15.09 -18.74
CA ASP A 16 -23.88 16.33 -19.46
C ASP A 16 -24.49 17.58 -18.81
N ARG A 17 -25.73 17.48 -18.31
CA ARG A 17 -26.41 18.57 -17.58
C ARG A 17 -25.71 18.89 -16.26
N VAL A 18 -25.21 17.87 -15.55
CA VAL A 18 -24.48 18.05 -14.29
C VAL A 18 -23.12 18.71 -14.53
N LEU A 19 -22.45 18.37 -15.64
CA LEU A 19 -21.17 18.99 -16.02
C LEU A 19 -21.29 20.47 -16.38
N GLU A 20 -22.48 20.94 -16.74
CA GLU A 20 -22.78 22.36 -17.01
C GLU A 20 -23.05 23.17 -15.74
N TRP A 21 -23.20 22.53 -14.57
CA TRP A 21 -23.44 23.25 -13.31
C TRP A 21 -22.23 24.10 -12.91
N PRO A 22 -22.41 25.35 -12.47
CA PRO A 22 -21.31 26.24 -12.11
C PRO A 22 -20.32 25.65 -11.09
N GLU A 23 -20.83 24.91 -10.11
CA GLU A 23 -20.05 24.27 -9.05
C GLU A 23 -19.22 23.09 -9.59
N ILE A 24 -19.75 22.34 -10.54
CA ILE A 24 -19.04 21.25 -11.21
C ILE A 24 -18.02 21.80 -12.21
N ALA A 25 -18.33 22.92 -12.87
CA ALA A 25 -17.38 23.64 -13.70
C ALA A 25 -16.19 24.16 -12.89
N ALA A 26 -16.41 24.61 -11.64
CA ALA A 26 -15.33 24.94 -10.73
C ALA A 26 -14.44 23.73 -10.39
N LEU A 27 -15.01 22.53 -10.23
CA LEU A 27 -14.23 21.30 -10.04
C LEU A 27 -13.41 20.93 -11.27
N LEU A 28 -13.91 21.18 -12.48
CA LEU A 28 -13.17 20.96 -13.73
C LEU A 28 -11.93 21.85 -13.88
N ASN A 29 -11.87 22.99 -13.16
CA ASN A 29 -10.67 23.83 -13.10
C ASN A 29 -9.63 23.30 -12.11
N ALA A 30 -10.04 22.52 -11.10
CA ALA A 30 -9.17 22.01 -10.05
C ALA A 30 -8.74 20.55 -10.27
N TYR A 31 -9.51 19.77 -11.02
CA TYR A 31 -9.29 18.34 -11.25
C TYR A 31 -9.30 18.01 -12.75
N PRO A 32 -8.54 16.97 -13.18
CA PRO A 32 -8.62 16.47 -14.54
C PRO A 32 -10.05 16.07 -14.90
N ARG A 33 -10.53 16.50 -16.08
CA ARG A 33 -11.88 16.20 -16.58
C ARG A 33 -12.27 14.71 -16.48
N PRO A 34 -11.40 13.72 -16.77
CA PRO A 34 -11.75 12.30 -16.63
C PRO A 34 -12.16 11.93 -15.20
N GLU A 35 -11.48 12.48 -14.18
CA GLU A 35 -11.79 12.19 -12.77
C GLU A 35 -13.14 12.77 -12.35
N VAL A 36 -13.44 14.00 -12.77
CA VAL A 36 -14.74 14.64 -12.52
C VAL A 36 -15.86 13.85 -13.20
N LEU A 37 -15.65 13.44 -14.46
CA LEU A 37 -16.63 12.67 -15.21
C LEU A 37 -16.97 11.33 -14.53
N VAL A 38 -15.94 10.62 -14.03
CA VAL A 38 -16.16 9.37 -13.32
C VAL A 38 -16.86 9.61 -11.99
N ALA A 39 -16.45 10.62 -11.21
CA ALA A 39 -17.12 10.96 -9.96
C ALA A 39 -18.62 11.30 -10.16
N VAL A 40 -18.96 12.05 -11.22
CA VAL A 40 -20.35 12.32 -11.59
C VAL A 40 -21.10 11.03 -11.93
N ARG A 41 -20.51 10.17 -12.78
CA ARG A 41 -21.14 8.90 -13.17
C ARG A 41 -21.38 7.99 -11.98
N ASP A 42 -20.36 7.75 -11.16
CA ASP A 42 -20.41 6.88 -9.99
C ASP A 42 -21.45 7.39 -8.98
N THR A 43 -21.51 8.71 -8.75
CA THR A 43 -22.52 9.31 -7.86
C THR A 43 -23.94 9.12 -8.37
N LEU A 44 -24.18 9.38 -9.67
CA LEU A 44 -25.50 9.21 -10.26
C LEU A 44 -25.91 7.73 -10.35
N ASP A 45 -24.97 6.82 -10.59
CA ASP A 45 -25.23 5.38 -10.61
C ASP A 45 -25.52 4.83 -9.21
N ALA A 46 -24.81 5.30 -8.18
CA ALA A 46 -25.13 5.01 -6.79
C ALA A 46 -26.55 5.48 -6.43
N LEU A 47 -26.92 6.70 -6.83
CA LEU A 47 -28.27 7.24 -6.62
C LEU A 47 -29.33 6.41 -7.35
N ARG A 48 -29.08 5.99 -8.60
CA ARG A 48 -29.97 5.07 -9.34
C ARG A 48 -30.15 3.75 -8.61
N GLY A 49 -29.07 3.20 -8.02
CA GLY A 49 -29.12 1.98 -7.21
C GLY A 49 -29.97 2.14 -5.95
N GLN A 50 -29.83 3.25 -5.24
CA GLN A 50 -30.61 3.55 -4.03
C GLN A 50 -32.10 3.73 -4.33
N VAL A 51 -32.45 4.41 -5.43
CA VAL A 51 -33.84 4.57 -5.87
C VAL A 51 -34.46 3.23 -6.25
N ARG A 52 -33.73 2.36 -6.97
CA ARG A 52 -34.21 1.02 -7.36
C ARG A 52 -34.46 0.10 -6.16
N THR A 53 -33.67 0.24 -5.11
CA THR A 53 -33.75 -0.56 -3.89
C THR A 53 -34.71 0.05 -2.85
N GLY A 54 -35.34 1.19 -3.13
CA GLY A 54 -36.30 1.85 -2.24
C GLY A 54 -35.68 2.49 -1.00
N HIS A 55 -34.38 2.79 -1.01
CA HIS A 55 -33.65 3.38 0.13
C HIS A 55 -33.75 4.92 0.17
N VAL A 56 -34.51 5.53 -0.75
CA VAL A 56 -34.61 6.98 -0.91
C VAL A 56 -36.06 7.35 -1.13
N ASP A 57 -36.59 8.22 -0.26
CA ASP A 57 -37.96 8.73 -0.34
C ASP A 57 -38.09 9.96 -1.26
N ALA A 58 -36.99 10.72 -1.44
CA ALA A 58 -36.92 11.90 -2.31
C ALA A 58 -35.51 12.06 -2.89
N LEU A 59 -35.39 12.53 -4.13
CA LEU A 59 -34.07 12.79 -4.73
C LEU A 59 -33.38 13.96 -4.01
N PRO A 60 -32.05 13.89 -3.82
CA PRO A 60 -31.27 15.01 -3.33
C PRO A 60 -31.40 16.23 -4.25
N GLY A 61 -31.34 17.44 -3.68
CA GLY A 61 -31.33 18.66 -4.46
C GLY A 61 -30.01 18.83 -5.26
N PRO A 62 -29.94 19.79 -6.19
CA PRO A 62 -28.71 20.08 -6.94
C PRO A 62 -27.51 20.31 -6.03
N ASP A 63 -27.67 21.09 -4.95
CA ASP A 63 -26.59 21.39 -4.00
C ASP A 63 -26.08 20.12 -3.27
N ASP A 64 -27.00 19.25 -2.86
CA ASP A 64 -26.66 17.96 -2.24
C ASP A 64 -25.93 17.05 -3.23
N MET A 65 -26.39 16.99 -4.48
CA MET A 65 -25.72 16.21 -5.53
C MET A 65 -24.31 16.75 -5.80
N VAL A 66 -24.12 18.07 -5.84
CA VAL A 66 -22.80 18.70 -5.94
C VAL A 66 -21.91 18.31 -4.77
N ALA A 67 -22.43 18.32 -3.54
CA ALA A 67 -21.69 17.91 -2.35
C ALA A 67 -21.29 16.43 -2.41
N MET A 68 -22.19 15.55 -2.85
CA MET A 68 -21.93 14.12 -3.05
C MET A 68 -20.83 13.90 -4.10
N ILE A 69 -20.94 14.56 -5.26
CA ILE A 69 -19.93 14.46 -6.34
C ILE A 69 -18.58 15.00 -5.87
N SER A 70 -18.57 16.11 -5.14
CA SER A 70 -17.35 16.70 -4.58
C SER A 70 -16.68 15.75 -3.58
N SER A 71 -17.47 15.10 -2.72
CA SER A 71 -16.98 14.10 -1.76
C SER A 71 -16.42 12.87 -2.46
N GLU A 72 -17.12 12.36 -3.46
CA GLU A 72 -16.67 11.27 -4.32
C GLU A 72 -15.34 11.60 -4.99
N LEU A 73 -15.25 12.77 -5.61
CA LEU A 73 -14.04 13.23 -6.30
C LEU A 73 -12.86 13.37 -5.33
N ARG A 74 -13.07 13.95 -4.14
CA ARG A 74 -12.05 14.05 -3.09
C ARG A 74 -11.58 12.68 -2.62
N ARG A 75 -12.51 11.73 -2.43
CA ARG A 75 -12.19 10.36 -2.02
C ARG A 75 -11.33 9.66 -3.08
N ARG A 76 -11.72 9.75 -4.35
CA ARG A 76 -10.99 9.15 -5.49
C ARG A 76 -9.62 9.81 -5.70
N SER A 77 -9.53 11.11 -5.48
CA SER A 77 -8.28 11.87 -5.60
C SER A 77 -7.35 11.68 -4.40
N SER A 78 -7.85 11.15 -3.28
CA SER A 78 -7.03 10.90 -2.10
C SER A 78 -6.19 9.63 -2.27
N SER A 79 -4.94 9.67 -1.83
CA SER A 79 -4.09 8.47 -1.76
C SER A 79 -4.77 7.40 -0.90
N SER A 80 -4.71 6.14 -1.35
CA SER A 80 -5.17 5.00 -0.55
C SER A 80 -4.30 4.80 0.70
N LEU A 81 -3.01 5.13 0.61
CA LEU A 81 -2.07 5.16 1.73
C LEU A 81 -2.00 6.58 2.32
N ARG A 82 -2.32 6.72 3.60
CA ARG A 82 -2.40 8.02 4.30
C ARG A 82 -1.77 7.92 5.68
N ALA A 83 -1.27 9.05 6.18
CA ALA A 83 -0.84 9.16 7.56
C ALA A 83 -2.01 8.91 8.52
N VAL A 84 -1.70 8.32 9.67
CA VAL A 84 -2.67 7.96 10.72
C VAL A 84 -2.08 8.30 12.09
N ILE A 85 -2.94 8.62 13.06
CA ILE A 85 -2.54 8.85 14.44
C ILE A 85 -2.69 7.53 15.20
N ASN A 86 -1.58 6.99 15.73
CA ASN A 86 -1.59 5.75 16.50
C ASN A 86 -2.01 6.03 17.96
N GLY A 87 -3.23 5.64 18.32
CA GLY A 87 -3.76 5.72 19.68
C GLY A 87 -3.78 4.39 20.47
N SER A 88 -3.20 3.31 19.92
CA SER A 88 -3.28 1.98 20.55
C SER A 88 -2.22 1.70 21.61
N GLY A 89 -1.17 2.52 21.68
CA GLY A 89 0.00 2.28 22.54
C GLY A 89 0.93 1.17 22.05
N VAL A 90 0.63 0.53 20.91
CA VAL A 90 1.51 -0.48 20.30
C VAL A 90 2.58 0.23 19.46
N VAL A 91 3.85 0.11 19.87
CA VAL A 91 4.98 0.75 19.18
C VAL A 91 5.25 0.11 17.82
N VAL A 92 5.53 -1.19 17.77
CA VAL A 92 5.75 -1.92 16.50
C VAL A 92 4.42 -2.44 15.98
N HIS A 93 3.62 -1.55 15.42
CA HIS A 93 2.28 -1.88 14.95
C HIS A 93 2.31 -2.41 13.51
N THR A 94 2.17 -3.73 13.33
CA THR A 94 2.26 -4.39 12.01
C THR A 94 1.29 -3.82 10.98
N ASN A 95 0.04 -3.55 11.36
CA ASN A 95 -0.96 -2.99 10.45
C ASN A 95 -0.76 -1.49 10.11
N LEU A 96 -0.04 -0.73 10.95
CA LEU A 96 0.19 0.71 10.74
C LEU A 96 1.59 1.01 10.17
N GLY A 97 2.30 -0.01 9.68
CA GLY A 97 3.60 0.17 9.02
C GLY A 97 4.83 -0.03 9.91
N ARG A 98 4.69 -0.66 11.09
CA ARG A 98 5.79 -0.95 12.03
C ARG A 98 6.47 0.33 12.52
N SER A 99 7.80 0.37 12.49
CA SER A 99 8.58 1.47 13.06
C SER A 99 8.53 2.70 12.15
N PRO A 100 8.10 3.87 12.66
CA PRO A 100 8.30 5.14 11.95
C PRO A 100 9.80 5.45 11.84
N LEU A 101 10.16 6.28 10.86
CA LEU A 101 11.53 6.76 10.68
C LEU A 101 11.75 8.03 11.51
N ALA A 102 13.01 8.27 11.88
CA ALA A 102 13.43 9.55 12.45
C ALA A 102 13.61 10.58 11.33
N ASP A 103 13.47 11.87 11.66
CA ASP A 103 13.56 12.98 10.71
C ASP A 103 14.88 12.93 9.91
N GLU A 104 16.00 12.60 10.56
CA GLU A 104 17.32 12.48 9.92
C GLU A 104 17.36 11.37 8.87
N ALA A 105 16.63 10.27 9.08
CA ALA A 105 16.53 9.19 8.10
C ALA A 105 15.64 9.58 6.91
N GLU A 106 14.56 10.33 7.15
CA GLU A 106 13.70 10.84 6.09
C GLU A 106 14.45 11.86 5.21
N ASP A 107 15.23 12.75 5.81
CA ASP A 107 16.06 13.72 5.11
C ASP A 107 17.12 13.04 4.24
N ALA A 108 17.78 11.99 4.74
CA ALA A 108 18.72 11.20 3.97
C ALA A 108 18.07 10.51 2.75
N ILE A 109 16.87 9.92 2.94
CA ILE A 109 16.10 9.31 1.85
C ILE A 109 15.72 10.37 0.80
N ARG A 110 15.26 11.54 1.23
CA ARG A 110 14.91 12.64 0.32
C ARG A 110 16.11 13.08 -0.50
N ALA A 111 17.27 13.26 0.14
CA ALA A 111 18.50 13.72 -0.50
C ALA A 111 18.94 12.79 -1.65
N VAL A 112 18.80 11.46 -1.50
CA VAL A 112 19.23 10.48 -2.51
C VAL A 112 18.14 10.09 -3.51
N SER A 113 16.86 10.39 -3.23
CA SER A 113 15.73 9.98 -4.08
C SER A 113 15.28 11.03 -5.10
N CYS A 114 15.60 12.32 -4.89
CA CYS A 114 15.21 13.39 -5.80
C CYS A 114 16.06 13.48 -7.10
N GLY A 115 17.11 12.66 -7.24
CA GLY A 115 18.01 12.70 -8.39
C GLY A 115 18.83 11.42 -8.55
N TYR A 116 19.95 11.52 -9.28
CA TYR A 116 20.91 10.42 -9.39
C TYR A 116 21.72 10.26 -8.12
N SER A 117 22.16 9.03 -7.85
CA SER A 117 23.03 8.70 -6.72
C SER A 117 24.10 7.69 -7.14
N ASN A 118 25.12 7.53 -6.30
CA ASN A 118 26.19 6.55 -6.47
C ASN A 118 25.77 5.12 -6.03
N LEU A 119 24.49 4.77 -6.18
CA LEU A 119 23.91 3.51 -5.69
C LEU A 119 24.70 2.28 -6.15
N GLU A 120 25.15 2.24 -7.39
CA GLU A 120 26.01 1.18 -7.95
C GLU A 120 27.24 1.76 -8.66
N TYR A 121 27.77 2.87 -8.15
CA TYR A 121 28.91 3.56 -8.75
C TYR A 121 29.94 3.91 -7.69
N ASN A 122 31.19 3.51 -7.91
CA ASN A 122 32.29 3.82 -7.01
C ASN A 122 32.93 5.15 -7.45
N LEU A 123 32.96 6.14 -6.55
CA LEU A 123 33.47 7.48 -6.85
C LEU A 123 35.00 7.55 -6.92
N ASP A 124 35.70 6.64 -6.23
CA ASP A 124 37.17 6.60 -6.22
C ASP A 124 37.72 5.95 -7.49
N SER A 125 37.10 4.85 -7.95
CA SER A 125 37.53 4.16 -9.17
C SER A 125 36.87 4.68 -10.45
N GLY A 126 35.72 5.34 -10.35
CA GLY A 126 34.93 5.77 -11.51
C GLY A 126 34.27 4.62 -12.26
N GLU A 127 34.07 3.46 -11.60
CA GLU A 127 33.51 2.25 -12.20
C GLU A 127 32.23 1.79 -11.50
N ARG A 128 31.57 0.79 -12.11
CA ARG A 128 30.40 0.14 -11.50
C ARG A 128 30.81 -0.54 -10.18
N GLY A 129 30.10 -0.19 -9.11
CA GLY A 129 30.26 -0.77 -7.78
C GLY A 129 29.07 -1.64 -7.37
N THR A 130 29.17 -2.24 -6.18
CA THR A 130 28.06 -2.96 -5.54
C THR A 130 27.31 -2.04 -4.57
N ARG A 131 25.97 -2.07 -4.61
CA ARG A 131 25.12 -1.33 -3.67
C ARG A 131 25.27 -1.79 -2.21
N TYR A 132 25.76 -3.01 -1.98
CA TYR A 132 25.93 -3.56 -0.64
C TYR A 132 27.08 -2.90 0.13
N SER A 133 28.07 -2.36 -0.60
CA SER A 133 29.22 -1.68 0.02
C SER A 133 28.84 -0.52 0.94
N HIS A 134 27.70 0.13 0.68
CA HIS A 134 27.20 1.26 1.47
C HIS A 134 26.70 0.86 2.87
N VAL A 135 26.38 -0.42 3.11
CA VAL A 135 25.76 -0.88 4.37
C VAL A 135 26.50 -2.02 5.04
N GLU A 136 27.26 -2.81 4.29
CA GLU A 136 27.96 -3.99 4.80
C GLU A 136 28.93 -3.64 5.94
N SER A 137 29.78 -2.63 5.73
CA SER A 137 30.76 -2.20 6.73
C SER A 137 30.11 -1.77 8.05
N LEU A 138 29.01 -1.02 7.96
CA LEU A 138 28.26 -0.57 9.14
C LEU A 138 27.68 -1.74 9.92
N ILE A 139 27.14 -2.76 9.23
CA ILE A 139 26.59 -3.95 9.89
C ILE A 139 27.71 -4.76 10.53
N CYS A 140 28.83 -4.97 9.84
CA CYS A 140 30.00 -5.66 10.38
C CYS A 140 30.56 -4.95 11.61
N GLU A 141 30.64 -3.62 11.60
CA GLU A 141 31.08 -2.83 12.75
C GLU A 141 30.16 -2.99 13.96
N LEU A 142 28.84 -2.94 13.74
CA LEU A 142 27.85 -3.07 14.83
C LEU A 142 27.75 -4.49 15.40
N THR A 143 28.00 -5.52 14.60
CA THR A 143 27.76 -6.93 14.97
C THR A 143 29.02 -7.71 15.26
N GLY A 144 30.19 -7.27 14.77
CA GLY A 144 31.44 -8.02 14.78
C GLY A 144 31.49 -9.16 13.75
N ALA A 145 30.51 -9.26 12.84
CA ALA A 145 30.48 -10.30 11.81
C ALA A 145 31.55 -10.07 10.72
N GLU A 146 32.06 -11.15 10.13
CA GLU A 146 33.09 -11.09 9.08
C GLU A 146 32.57 -10.49 7.76
N ALA A 147 31.28 -10.64 7.48
CA ALA A 147 30.59 -10.11 6.29
C ALA A 147 29.10 -9.93 6.57
N ALA A 148 28.42 -9.11 5.75
CA ALA A 148 26.99 -8.86 5.89
C ALA A 148 26.28 -8.68 4.54
N LEU A 149 25.02 -9.13 4.47
CA LEU A 149 24.16 -8.97 3.29
C LEU A 149 22.77 -8.50 3.70
N VAL A 150 22.26 -7.49 2.99
CA VAL A 150 20.89 -6.99 3.16
C VAL A 150 20.04 -7.46 2.00
N VAL A 151 18.88 -8.02 2.31
CA VAL A 151 17.85 -8.40 1.33
C VAL A 151 16.53 -7.71 1.68
N ASN A 152 15.53 -7.84 0.81
CA ASN A 152 14.24 -7.14 0.91
C ASN A 152 13.62 -7.19 2.31
N ASN A 153 13.59 -8.37 2.95
CA ASN A 153 13.07 -8.55 4.30
C ASN A 153 13.61 -9.85 4.91
N ASN A 154 13.31 -10.10 6.19
CA ASN A 154 13.77 -11.31 6.89
C ASN A 154 13.24 -12.62 6.27
N ALA A 155 12.05 -12.62 5.68
CA ALA A 155 11.51 -13.80 5.00
C ALA A 155 12.40 -14.21 3.81
N ALA A 156 12.83 -13.23 3.01
CA ALA A 156 13.77 -13.44 1.93
C ALA A 156 15.15 -13.86 2.46
N ALA A 157 15.58 -13.35 3.62
CA ALA A 157 16.85 -13.75 4.24
C ALA A 157 16.86 -15.23 4.63
N VAL A 158 15.79 -15.70 5.30
CA VAL A 158 15.61 -17.11 5.65
C VAL A 158 15.62 -17.98 4.38
N MET A 159 14.86 -17.57 3.36
CA MET A 159 14.80 -18.30 2.09
C MET A 159 16.17 -18.38 1.40
N LEU A 160 16.89 -17.26 1.33
CA LEU A 160 18.21 -17.18 0.70
C LEU A 160 19.24 -18.02 1.46
N ALA A 161 19.26 -17.93 2.79
CA ALA A 161 20.19 -18.70 3.62
C ALA A 161 19.98 -20.21 3.43
N LEU A 162 18.73 -20.68 3.51
CA LEU A 162 18.41 -22.10 3.40
C LEU A 162 18.64 -22.65 1.99
N SER A 163 18.24 -21.92 0.97
CA SER A 163 18.46 -22.35 -0.42
C SER A 163 19.95 -22.38 -0.77
N SER A 164 20.75 -21.44 -0.25
CA SER A 164 22.19 -21.40 -0.52
C SER A 164 22.95 -22.47 0.27
N LEU A 165 22.59 -22.71 1.53
CA LEU A 165 23.38 -23.53 2.45
C LEU A 165 22.85 -24.96 2.63
N ALA A 166 21.57 -25.22 2.35
CA ALA A 166 20.90 -26.46 2.72
C ALA A 166 19.93 -27.01 1.67
N GLN A 167 19.95 -26.52 0.42
CA GLN A 167 19.14 -27.11 -0.65
C GLN A 167 19.43 -28.60 -0.80
N GLY A 168 18.36 -29.41 -0.80
CA GLY A 168 18.41 -30.87 -0.85
C GLY A 168 18.93 -31.56 0.43
N ARG A 169 19.28 -30.80 1.48
CA ARG A 169 19.83 -31.29 2.74
C ARG A 169 18.85 -31.06 3.89
N GLU A 170 19.09 -31.77 4.99
CA GLU A 170 18.29 -31.64 6.20
C GLU A 170 18.61 -30.35 6.97
N VAL A 171 17.57 -29.72 7.51
CA VAL A 171 17.66 -28.56 8.42
C VAL A 171 16.87 -28.90 9.67
N ILE A 172 17.60 -29.03 10.77
CA ILE A 172 17.04 -29.37 12.08
C ILE A 172 16.48 -28.11 12.72
N VAL A 173 15.22 -28.16 13.18
CA VAL A 173 14.55 -27.04 13.87
C VAL A 173 13.71 -27.54 15.04
N SER A 174 13.64 -26.76 16.11
CA SER A 174 12.75 -27.07 17.22
C SER A 174 11.29 -26.87 16.80
N ARG A 175 10.38 -27.78 17.21
CA ARG A 175 8.93 -27.61 16.96
C ARG A 175 8.39 -26.29 17.51
N GLY A 176 8.95 -25.80 18.63
CA GLY A 176 8.58 -24.52 19.23
C GLY A 176 8.98 -23.28 18.41
N GLU A 177 9.86 -23.43 17.42
CA GLU A 177 10.35 -22.34 16.56
C GLU A 177 9.60 -22.26 15.22
N LEU A 178 8.65 -23.19 14.97
CA LEU A 178 7.80 -23.20 13.78
C LEU A 178 6.68 -22.17 13.88
N VAL A 179 7.07 -20.92 14.05
CA VAL A 179 6.17 -19.79 14.28
C VAL A 179 5.52 -19.30 13.00
N GLU A 180 4.38 -18.65 13.19
CA GLU A 180 3.66 -17.89 12.17
C GLU A 180 3.69 -16.41 12.56
N ILE A 181 4.17 -15.55 11.65
CA ILE A 181 4.41 -14.13 11.92
C ILE A 181 3.61 -13.28 10.92
N GLY A 182 2.46 -12.76 11.36
CA GLY A 182 1.49 -12.13 10.47
C GLY A 182 0.84 -13.19 9.58
N GLY A 183 -0.47 -13.09 9.34
CA GLY A 183 -1.29 -14.20 8.83
C GLY A 183 -0.97 -14.77 7.43
N ALA A 184 0.19 -14.46 6.84
CA ALA A 184 0.65 -14.98 5.56
C ALA A 184 2.11 -15.52 5.57
N PHE A 185 2.86 -15.41 6.68
CA PHE A 185 4.24 -15.93 6.73
C PHE A 185 4.38 -17.03 7.78
N ARG A 186 4.66 -18.24 7.30
CA ARG A 186 4.88 -19.43 8.12
C ARG A 186 6.28 -19.96 7.84
N ILE A 187 7.10 -20.09 8.89
CA ILE A 187 8.46 -20.62 8.78
C ILE A 187 8.50 -21.96 8.02
N PRO A 188 7.65 -22.96 8.34
CA PRO A 188 7.65 -24.23 7.60
C PRO A 188 7.42 -24.10 6.09
N ASP A 189 6.65 -23.11 5.66
CA ASP A 189 6.29 -22.93 4.25
C ASP A 189 7.47 -22.34 3.48
N VAL A 190 8.15 -21.34 4.06
CA VAL A 190 9.36 -20.74 3.47
C VAL A 190 10.51 -21.73 3.45
N MET A 191 10.67 -22.52 4.51
CA MET A 191 11.68 -23.58 4.56
C MET A 191 11.46 -24.62 3.47
N ARG A 192 10.23 -25.08 3.26
CA ARG A 192 9.90 -26.01 2.17
C ARG A 192 10.17 -25.41 0.78
N GLN A 193 9.85 -24.13 0.57
CA GLN A 193 10.13 -23.45 -0.70
C GLN A 193 11.62 -23.26 -0.99
N SER A 194 12.47 -23.21 0.05
CA SER A 194 13.92 -23.12 -0.12
C SER A 194 14.56 -24.38 -0.72
N GLY A 195 13.82 -25.50 -0.76
CA GLY A 195 14.33 -26.80 -1.21
C GLY A 195 15.10 -27.56 -0.12
N ALA A 196 15.16 -27.04 1.11
CA ALA A 196 15.68 -27.76 2.26
C ALA A 196 14.66 -28.79 2.79
N GLN A 197 15.16 -29.87 3.39
CA GLN A 197 14.35 -30.89 4.06
C GLN A 197 14.20 -30.55 5.54
N LEU A 198 12.99 -30.22 5.96
CA LEU A 198 12.71 -29.83 7.35
C LEU A 198 12.71 -31.05 8.27
N VAL A 199 13.57 -31.03 9.29
CA VAL A 199 13.62 -32.07 10.33
C VAL A 199 13.25 -31.45 11.67
N GLU A 200 12.01 -31.66 12.09
CA GLU A 200 11.47 -31.09 13.33
C GLU A 200 11.81 -31.97 14.54
N VAL A 201 12.35 -31.35 15.59
CA VAL A 201 12.72 -32.03 16.85
C VAL A 201 12.07 -31.38 18.07
N GLY A 202 11.93 -32.13 19.16
CA GLY A 202 11.28 -31.65 20.39
C GLY A 202 9.75 -31.71 20.34
N THR A 203 9.12 -31.06 21.32
CA THR A 203 7.65 -30.97 21.52
C THR A 203 7.26 -29.53 21.82
#